data_AF-A0A1D7XAY7-F1
#
_entry.id   AF-A0A1D7XAY7-F1
#
_cell.length_a   1.000
_cell.length_b   1.000
_cell.length_c   1.000
_cell.angle_alpha   90.00
_cell.angle_beta   90.00
_cell.angle_gamma   90.00
#
_symmetry.space_group_name_H-M   'P 1'
#
loop_
_entity.id
_entity.type
_entity.pdbx_description
1 polymer ?
#
loop_
_entity_poly.entity_id
_entity_poly.type
_entity_poly.pdbx_seq_one_letter_code
_entity_poly.pdbx_strand_id
1 'polypeptide(L)'
;MVNLIWLLMLLAGIVVAALNGHIEIVTDASLEAAQTAVTLAFELIGLMAMWLGLLKIAEEAGLVALLSRLLRPCTRYLFPEIPRDHPAIGSIIMNMSANILGLGNAATPFGLKAMQELQTLNPRPEEATPAMCTFLGLNTGCITLIPATIIGIRAAADSTDPTIIVGPTILATGFSMVMAVVFDRVFRRFYGDNRR
;
A
#
# COMPACT_ATOMS: atom_id res chain seq x y z
N MET A 1 -7.51 -15.40 7.79
CA MET A 1 -8.17 -15.68 6.50
C MET A 1 -7.15 -15.89 5.37
N VAL A 2 -6.17 -15.00 5.18
CA VAL A 2 -5.13 -15.14 4.14
C VAL A 2 -4.27 -16.41 4.32
N ASN A 3 -3.84 -16.74 5.54
CA ASN A 3 -3.04 -17.95 5.80
C ASN A 3 -3.71 -19.25 5.34
N LEU A 4 -5.05 -19.33 5.42
CA LEU A 4 -5.80 -20.51 4.97
C LEU A 4 -5.78 -20.64 3.45
N ILE A 5 -5.87 -19.52 2.74
CA ILE A 5 -5.82 -19.48 1.27
C ILE A 5 -4.44 -19.94 0.79
N TRP A 6 -3.36 -19.41 1.37
CA TRP A 6 -2.00 -19.84 1.05
C TRP A 6 -1.78 -21.33 1.31
N LEU A 7 -2.25 -21.81 2.46
CA LEU A 7 -2.16 -23.22 2.80
C LEU A 7 -2.89 -24.11 1.79
N LEU A 8 -4.11 -23.73 1.39
CA LEU A 8 -4.88 -24.48 0.39
C LEU A 8 -4.20 -24.49 -0.97
N MET A 9 -3.64 -23.36 -1.42
CA MET A 9 -2.91 -23.29 -2.68
C MET A 9 -1.66 -24.17 -2.68
N LEU A 10 -0.87 -24.12 -1.59
CA LEU A 10 0.31 -24.97 -1.41
C LEU A 10 -0.06 -26.46 -1.40
N LEU A 11 -1.06 -26.84 -0.60
CA LEU A 11 -1.53 -28.23 -0.52
C LEU A 11 -2.07 -28.73 -1.85
N ALA A 12 -2.87 -27.92 -2.55
CA ALA A 12 -3.37 -28.28 -3.88
C ALA A 12 -2.22 -28.51 -4.87
N GLY A 13 -1.19 -27.65 -4.87
CA GLY A 13 0.00 -27.83 -5.71
C GLY A 13 0.75 -29.14 -5.40
N ILE A 14 0.95 -29.45 -4.12
CA ILE A 14 1.61 -30.69 -3.68
C ILE A 14 0.80 -31.92 -4.09
N VAL A 15 -0.52 -31.89 -3.91
CA VAL A 15 -1.41 -33.00 -4.29
C VAL A 15 -1.38 -33.23 -5.80
N VAL A 16 -1.43 -32.17 -6.61
CA VAL A 16 -1.35 -32.27 -8.08
C VAL A 16 0.01 -32.83 -8.52
N ALA A 17 1.11 -32.39 -7.90
CA ALA A 17 2.45 -32.92 -8.18
C ALA A 17 2.55 -34.43 -7.82
N ALA A 18 2.00 -34.82 -6.67
CA ALA A 18 1.96 -36.21 -6.23
C ALA A 18 1.11 -37.10 -7.16
N LEU A 19 -0.06 -36.63 -7.59
CA LEU A 19 -0.93 -37.38 -8.51
C LEU A 19 -0.32 -37.55 -9.91
N ASN A 20 0.47 -36.58 -10.37
CA ASN A 20 1.20 -36.67 -11.63
C ASN A 20 2.51 -37.47 -11.51
N GLY A 21 2.89 -37.94 -10.32
CA GLY A 21 4.11 -38.72 -10.08
C GLY A 21 5.40 -37.90 -10.11
N HIS A 22 5.33 -36.56 -10.12
CA HIS A 22 6.48 -35.66 -10.20
C HIS A 22 6.63 -34.84 -8.91
N ILE A 23 6.80 -35.50 -7.77
CA ILE A 23 6.83 -34.83 -6.46
C ILE A 23 8.12 -34.05 -6.23
N GLU A 24 9.19 -34.42 -6.93
CA GLU A 24 10.49 -33.75 -6.94
C GLU A 24 10.39 -32.28 -7.37
N ILE A 25 9.46 -31.94 -8.26
CA ILE A 25 9.21 -30.57 -8.72
C ILE A 25 8.91 -29.64 -7.54
N VAL A 26 8.21 -30.13 -6.51
CA VAL A 26 7.89 -29.33 -5.32
C VAL A 26 9.16 -28.97 -4.55
N THR A 27 10.06 -29.94 -4.39
CA THR A 27 11.32 -29.76 -3.66
C THR A 27 12.25 -28.82 -4.42
N ASP A 28 12.42 -29.06 -5.73
CA ASP A 28 13.29 -28.25 -6.59
C ASP A 28 12.79 -26.81 -6.67
N ALA A 29 11.49 -26.59 -6.89
CA ALA A 29 10.90 -25.25 -6.92
C ALA A 29 11.04 -24.53 -5.57
N SER A 30 10.94 -25.25 -4.45
CA SER A 30 11.10 -24.67 -3.12
C SER A 30 12.54 -24.22 -2.86
N LEU A 31 13.53 -25.03 -3.27
CA LEU A 31 14.94 -24.70 -3.12
C LEU A 31 15.35 -23.54 -4.05
N GLU A 32 14.89 -23.56 -5.30
CA GLU A 32 15.13 -22.49 -6.27
C GLU A 32 14.49 -21.17 -5.82
N ALA A 33 13.25 -21.21 -5.32
CA ALA A 33 12.58 -20.04 -4.77
C ALA A 33 13.33 -19.47 -3.55
N ALA A 34 13.85 -20.33 -2.67
CA ALA A 34 14.65 -19.91 -1.52
C ALA A 34 15.96 -19.22 -1.95
N GLN A 35 16.66 -19.78 -2.94
CA GLN A 35 17.90 -19.17 -3.47
C GLN A 35 17.61 -17.84 -4.16
N THR A 36 16.58 -17.78 -5.00
CA THR A 36 16.12 -16.56 -5.67
C THR A 36 15.76 -15.47 -4.67
N ALA A 37 15.06 -15.83 -3.59
CA ALA A 37 14.70 -14.87 -2.54
C ALA A 37 15.94 -14.25 -1.87
N VAL A 38 16.99 -15.04 -1.62
CA VAL A 38 18.25 -14.55 -1.03
C VAL A 38 18.99 -13.63 -2.01
N THR A 39 19.11 -14.03 -3.28
CA THR A 39 19.76 -13.20 -4.32
C THR A 39 19.06 -11.85 -4.46
N LEU A 40 17.73 -11.87 -4.60
CA LEU A 40 16.92 -10.65 -4.67
C LEU A 40 17.09 -9.80 -3.41
N ALA A 41 17.12 -10.41 -2.22
CA ALA A 41 17.31 -9.66 -0.98
C ALA A 41 18.65 -8.91 -0.98
N PHE A 42 19.75 -9.55 -1.39
CA PHE A 42 21.06 -8.90 -1.48
C PHE A 42 21.11 -7.77 -2.51
N GLU A 43 20.52 -7.99 -3.69
CA GLU A 43 20.44 -6.97 -4.76
C GLU A 43 19.61 -5.76 -4.33
N LEU A 44 18.50 -6.01 -3.62
CA LEU A 44 17.61 -4.95 -3.16
C LEU A 44 18.20 -4.13 -2.01
N ILE A 45 19.06 -4.68 -1.14
CA ILE A 45 19.58 -3.97 0.06
C ILE A 45 20.27 -2.66 -0.32
N GLY A 46 21.24 -2.69 -1.24
CA GLY A 46 22.03 -1.49 -1.57
C GLY A 46 21.17 -0.41 -2.23
N LEU A 47 20.34 -0.83 -3.18
CA LEU A 47 19.46 0.07 -3.92
C LEU A 47 18.36 0.67 -3.02
N MET A 48 17.72 -0.15 -2.18
CA MET A 48 16.73 0.33 -1.22
C MET A 48 17.34 1.22 -0.15
N ALA A 49 18.52 0.90 0.36
CA ALA A 49 19.20 1.76 1.34
C ALA A 49 19.49 3.16 0.76
N MET A 50 19.95 3.23 -0.49
CA MET A 50 20.18 4.51 -1.19
C MET A 50 18.86 5.28 -1.39
N TRP A 51 17.83 4.64 -1.92
CA TRP A 51 16.54 5.30 -2.19
C TRP A 51 15.83 5.74 -0.91
N LEU A 52 15.79 4.88 0.10
CA LEU A 52 15.20 5.21 1.41
C LEU A 52 15.99 6.31 2.11
N GLY A 53 17.33 6.32 1.99
CA GLY A 53 18.19 7.38 2.51
C GLY A 53 17.92 8.73 1.83
N LEU A 54 17.85 8.77 0.50
CA LEU A 54 17.51 9.98 -0.26
C LEU A 54 16.11 10.49 0.11
N LEU A 55 15.14 9.58 0.25
CA LEU A 55 13.79 9.92 0.66
C LEU A 55 13.73 10.41 2.12
N LYS A 56 14.57 9.87 3.00
CA LYS A 56 14.71 10.36 4.38
C LYS A 56 15.24 11.79 4.42
N ILE A 57 16.24 12.10 3.57
CA ILE A 57 16.73 13.47 3.39
C ILE A 57 15.61 14.38 2.88
N ALA A 58 14.79 13.91 1.92
CA ALA A 58 13.65 14.69 1.42
C ALA A 58 12.58 14.94 2.51
N GLU A 59 12.31 13.95 3.36
CA GLU A 59 11.45 14.09 4.54
C GLU A 59 11.99 15.17 5.49
N GLU A 60 13.28 15.08 5.86
CA GLU A 60 13.94 16.04 6.75
C GLU A 60 14.06 17.44 6.14
N ALA A 61 14.22 17.54 4.81
CA ALA A 61 14.16 18.78 4.06
C ALA A 61 12.75 19.42 4.02
N GLY A 62 11.74 18.75 4.60
CA GLY A 62 10.39 19.26 4.72
C GLY A 62 9.49 18.96 3.52
N LEU A 63 9.89 18.07 2.60
CA LEU A 63 9.04 17.66 1.47
C LEU A 63 7.74 17.03 1.97
N VAL A 64 7.81 16.19 3.01
CA VAL A 64 6.64 15.59 3.64
C VAL A 64 5.78 16.65 4.32
N ALA A 65 6.36 17.66 4.96
CA ALA A 65 5.61 18.77 5.56
C ALA A 65 4.91 19.65 4.49
N LEU A 66 5.57 19.85 3.34
CA LEU A 66 5.01 20.55 2.19
C LEU A 66 3.84 19.78 1.57
N LEU A 67 4.03 18.49 1.28
CA LEU A 67 2.99 17.58 0.83
C LEU A 67 1.84 17.52 1.84
N SER A 68 2.15 17.50 3.12
CA SER A 68 1.15 17.51 4.20
C SER A 68 0.28 18.76 4.16
N ARG A 69 0.88 19.94 3.92
CA ARG A 69 0.13 21.19 3.73
C ARG A 69 -0.72 21.19 2.47
N LEU A 70 -0.21 20.63 1.38
CA LEU A 70 -0.92 20.53 0.10
C LEU A 70 -2.09 19.55 0.16
N LEU A 71 -1.92 18.44 0.89
CA LEU A 71 -2.95 17.41 1.05
C LEU A 71 -3.99 17.78 2.10
N ARG A 72 -3.65 18.62 3.08
CA ARG A 72 -4.57 19.08 4.14
C ARG A 72 -5.98 19.49 3.65
N PRO A 73 -6.15 20.32 2.60
CA PRO A 73 -7.47 20.64 2.06
C PRO A 73 -8.18 19.41 1.46
N CYS A 74 -7.44 18.53 0.76
CA CYS A 74 -7.99 17.30 0.19
C CYS A 74 -8.44 16.34 1.28
N THR A 75 -7.63 16.10 2.31
CA THR A 75 -7.95 15.24 3.46
C THR A 75 -9.16 15.79 4.20
N ARG A 76 -9.27 17.12 4.38
CA ARG A 76 -10.45 17.74 4.98
C ARG A 76 -11.72 17.51 4.15
N TYR A 77 -11.63 17.56 2.83
CA TYR A 77 -12.75 17.27 1.96
C TYR A 77 -13.14 15.79 2.02
N LEU A 78 -12.14 14.89 2.00
CA LEU A 78 -12.31 13.43 2.02
C LEU A 78 -12.88 12.91 3.34
N PHE A 79 -12.47 13.49 4.46
CA PHE A 79 -12.82 13.04 5.81
C PHE A 79 -13.57 14.13 6.62
N PRO A 80 -14.84 14.43 6.28
CA PRO A 80 -15.61 15.47 6.97
C PRO A 80 -15.99 15.10 8.42
N GLU A 81 -15.98 13.81 8.76
CA GLU A 81 -16.39 13.27 10.07
C GLU A 81 -15.29 13.38 11.15
N ILE A 82 -14.04 13.67 10.76
CA ILE A 82 -12.91 13.71 11.70
C ILE A 82 -12.75 15.14 12.28
N PRO A 83 -12.66 15.30 13.61
CA PRO A 83 -12.39 16.60 14.23
C PRO A 83 -11.07 17.22 13.74
N ARG A 84 -11.04 18.54 13.59
CA ARG A 84 -9.93 19.27 12.94
C ARG A 84 -8.56 19.08 13.63
N ASP A 85 -8.56 18.87 14.93
CA ASP A 85 -7.36 18.73 15.75
C ASP A 85 -7.08 17.27 16.16
N HIS A 86 -7.81 16.31 15.57
CA HIS A 86 -7.61 14.90 15.90
C HIS A 86 -6.31 14.36 15.28
N PRO A 87 -5.47 13.63 16.03
CA PRO A 87 -4.21 13.04 15.53
C PRO A 87 -4.38 12.10 14.33
N ALA A 88 -5.59 11.58 14.10
CA ALA A 88 -5.94 10.78 12.91
C ALA A 88 -5.58 11.51 11.60
N ILE A 89 -5.85 12.82 11.50
CA ILE A 89 -5.55 13.59 10.27
C ILE A 89 -4.06 13.58 9.97
N GLY A 90 -3.22 13.77 11.00
CA GLY A 90 -1.76 13.73 10.83
C GLY A 90 -1.28 12.38 10.32
N SER A 91 -1.75 11.29 10.93
CA SER A 91 -1.36 9.92 10.53
C SER A 91 -1.83 9.56 9.11
N ILE A 92 -3.04 9.97 8.72
CA ILE A 92 -3.56 9.79 7.35
C ILE A 92 -2.70 10.53 6.35
N ILE A 93 -2.36 11.80 6.63
CA ILE A 93 -1.55 12.62 5.75
C ILE A 93 -0.14 12.03 5.60
N MET A 94 0.47 11.55 6.68
CA MET A 94 1.79 10.90 6.64
C MET A 94 1.74 9.61 5.80
N ASN A 95 0.71 8.78 6.00
CA ASN A 95 0.51 7.57 5.20
C ASN A 95 0.34 7.88 3.71
N MET A 96 -0.52 8.83 3.35
CA MET A 96 -0.73 9.25 1.96
C MET A 96 0.54 9.82 1.34
N SER A 97 1.26 10.67 2.07
CA SER A 97 2.53 11.25 1.60
C SER A 97 3.57 10.16 1.33
N ALA A 98 3.69 9.18 2.24
CA ALA A 98 4.57 8.03 2.04
C ALA A 98 4.19 7.23 0.79
N ASN A 99 2.91 6.91 0.59
CA ASN A 99 2.46 6.18 -0.61
C ASN A 99 2.68 6.98 -1.92
N ILE A 100 2.46 8.30 -1.91
CA ILE A 100 2.71 9.19 -3.05
C ILE A 100 4.19 9.18 -3.45
N LEU A 101 5.09 9.17 -2.46
CA LEU A 101 6.53 9.09 -2.67
C LEU A 101 7.03 7.66 -2.93
N GLY A 102 6.14 6.66 -2.94
CA GLY A 102 6.46 5.24 -3.13
C GLY A 102 7.20 4.59 -1.96
N LEU A 103 7.08 5.16 -0.76
CA LEU A 103 7.57 4.64 0.51
C LEU A 103 6.58 3.64 1.13
N GLY A 104 6.14 2.63 0.36
CA GLY A 104 5.10 1.70 0.80
C GLY A 104 5.41 1.01 2.15
N ASN A 105 6.68 0.68 2.39
CA ASN A 105 7.13 0.08 3.65
C ASN A 105 7.00 1.02 4.86
N ALA A 106 7.18 2.33 4.66
CA ALA A 106 6.97 3.33 5.71
C ALA A 106 5.50 3.71 5.84
N ALA A 107 4.69 3.56 4.79
CA ALA A 107 3.27 3.87 4.82
C ALA A 107 2.51 2.95 5.79
N THR A 108 2.82 1.66 5.83
CA THR A 108 2.13 0.66 6.67
C THR A 108 2.04 1.04 8.16
N PRO A 109 3.12 1.39 8.88
CA PRO A 109 3.02 1.78 10.29
C PRO A 109 2.18 3.05 10.49
N PHE A 110 2.29 4.05 9.60
CA PHE A 110 1.44 5.23 9.64
C PHE A 110 -0.04 4.90 9.36
N GLY A 111 -0.30 3.92 8.50
CA GLY A 111 -1.65 3.47 8.19
C GLY A 111 -2.31 2.72 9.34
N LEU A 112 -1.57 1.84 10.01
CA LEU A 112 -2.03 1.19 11.23
C LEU A 112 -2.31 2.20 12.34
N LYS A 113 -1.42 3.18 12.52
CA LYS A 113 -1.64 4.26 13.48
C LYS A 113 -2.88 5.10 13.11
N ALA A 114 -3.05 5.46 11.85
CA ALA A 114 -4.25 6.15 11.37
C ALA A 114 -5.53 5.36 11.66
N MET A 115 -5.55 4.04 11.40
CA MET A 115 -6.69 3.19 11.72
C MET A 115 -6.97 3.11 13.23
N GLN A 116 -5.94 3.02 14.07
CA GLN A 116 -6.11 3.07 15.53
C GLN A 116 -6.73 4.39 15.99
N GLU A 117 -6.26 5.53 15.45
CA GLU A 117 -6.83 6.86 15.75
C GLU A 117 -8.24 7.05 15.18
N LEU A 118 -8.58 6.39 14.06
CA LEU A 118 -9.96 6.39 13.55
C LEU A 118 -10.88 5.52 14.42
N GLN A 119 -10.34 4.45 15.00
CA GLN A 119 -11.09 3.55 15.87
C GLN A 119 -11.46 4.20 17.21
N THR A 120 -10.66 5.15 17.73
CA THR A 120 -11.03 5.90 18.95
C THR A 120 -12.25 6.80 18.74
N LEU A 121 -12.50 7.21 17.49
CA LEU A 121 -13.68 7.98 17.09
C LEU A 121 -14.86 7.09 16.69
N ASN A 122 -14.70 5.77 16.71
CA ASN A 122 -15.71 4.84 16.26
C ASN A 122 -16.74 4.55 17.38
N PRO A 123 -18.01 4.96 17.24
CA PRO A 123 -19.04 4.65 18.23
C PRO A 123 -19.42 3.16 18.25
N ARG A 124 -19.08 2.38 17.22
CA ARG A 124 -19.35 0.94 17.09
C ARG A 124 -18.08 0.19 16.71
N PRO A 125 -17.28 -0.28 17.70
CA PRO A 125 -15.96 -0.86 17.45
C PRO A 125 -15.92 -2.03 16.46
N GLU A 126 -17.01 -2.81 16.38
CA GLU A 126 -17.14 -3.97 15.50
C GLU A 126 -17.55 -3.61 14.06
N GLU A 127 -17.94 -2.36 13.79
CA GLU A 127 -18.32 -1.88 12.45
C GLU A 127 -17.35 -0.81 11.95
N ALA A 128 -16.88 -0.95 10.71
CA ALA A 128 -16.04 0.07 10.10
C ALA A 128 -16.82 1.38 9.90
N THR A 129 -16.23 2.51 10.34
CA THR A 129 -16.80 3.83 10.05
C THR A 129 -16.59 4.20 8.58
N PRO A 130 -17.41 5.11 8.03
CA PRO A 130 -17.19 5.61 6.67
C PRO A 130 -15.77 6.17 6.49
N ALA A 131 -15.26 6.90 7.48
CA ALA A 131 -13.88 7.40 7.47
C ALA A 131 -12.85 6.25 7.33
N MET A 132 -13.01 5.14 8.05
CA MET A 132 -12.12 3.98 7.91
C MET A 132 -12.21 3.36 6.51
N CYS A 133 -13.41 3.23 5.94
CA CYS A 133 -13.61 2.72 4.59
C CYS A 133 -12.94 3.60 3.53
N THR A 134 -13.10 4.93 3.63
CA THR A 134 -12.45 5.88 2.72
C THR A 134 -10.94 5.82 2.84
N PHE A 135 -10.41 5.76 4.07
CA PHE A 135 -8.97 5.64 4.28
C PHE A 135 -8.40 4.36 3.67
N LEU A 136 -9.10 3.23 3.84
CA LEU A 136 -8.69 1.96 3.25
C LEU A 136 -8.71 2.01 1.71
N GLY A 137 -9.76 2.57 1.12
CA GLY A 137 -9.87 2.73 -0.33
C GLY A 137 -8.76 3.61 -0.90
N LEU A 138 -8.46 4.73 -0.24
CA LEU A 138 -7.36 5.61 -0.60
C LEU A 138 -6.00 4.96 -0.44
N ASN A 139 -5.79 4.17 0.62
CA ASN A 139 -4.52 3.47 0.85
C ASN A 139 -4.28 2.37 -0.20
N THR A 140 -5.34 1.72 -0.67
CA THR A 140 -5.27 0.66 -1.71
C THR A 140 -5.07 1.25 -3.11
N GLY A 141 -5.76 2.35 -3.42
CA GLY A 141 -5.73 2.99 -4.73
C GLY A 141 -4.83 4.23 -4.79
N CYS A 142 -3.91 4.41 -3.85
CA CYS A 142 -3.13 5.66 -3.75
C CYS A 142 -2.32 5.91 -5.02
N ILE A 143 -2.32 7.16 -5.50
CA ILE A 143 -1.38 7.58 -6.55
C ILE A 143 0.06 7.41 -6.05
N THR A 144 0.92 6.82 -6.87
CA THR A 144 2.35 6.67 -6.58
C THR A 144 3.14 7.38 -7.67
N LEU A 145 3.83 8.47 -7.30
CA LEU A 145 4.61 9.27 -8.23
C LEU A 145 5.97 8.63 -8.53
N ILE A 146 6.59 8.05 -7.51
CA ILE A 146 7.92 7.45 -7.62
C ILE A 146 7.83 6.00 -7.14
N PRO A 147 7.62 5.01 -8.01
CA PRO A 147 7.51 3.61 -7.61
C PRO A 147 8.89 2.98 -7.32
N ALA A 148 9.64 3.56 -6.37
CA ALA A 148 11.03 3.21 -6.07
C ALA A 148 11.21 1.71 -5.79
N THR A 149 10.28 1.09 -5.06
CA THR A 149 10.33 -0.35 -4.75
C THR A 149 10.21 -1.22 -6.01
N ILE A 150 9.30 -0.88 -6.93
CA ILE A 150 9.12 -1.67 -8.16
C ILE A 150 10.28 -1.41 -9.13
N ILE A 151 10.78 -0.18 -9.22
CA ILE A 151 12.01 0.12 -9.96
C ILE A 151 13.16 -0.73 -9.42
N GLY A 152 13.26 -0.87 -8.08
CA GLY A 152 14.28 -1.70 -7.46
C GLY A 152 14.16 -3.18 -7.77
N ILE A 153 12.95 -3.73 -7.70
CA ILE A 153 12.68 -5.12 -8.08
C ILE A 153 13.00 -5.35 -9.57
N ARG A 154 12.65 -4.41 -10.44
CA ARG A 154 12.97 -4.51 -11.87
C ARG A 154 14.46 -4.44 -12.13
N ALA A 155 15.19 -3.60 -11.40
CA ALA A 155 16.64 -3.51 -11.51
C ALA A 155 17.32 -4.81 -11.02
N ALA A 156 16.86 -5.39 -9.91
CA ALA A 156 17.33 -6.68 -9.40
C ALA A 156 17.03 -7.82 -10.40
N ALA A 157 15.90 -7.75 -11.11
CA ALA A 157 15.54 -8.71 -12.15
C ALA A 157 16.17 -8.42 -13.54
N ASP A 158 17.29 -7.69 -13.61
CA ASP A 158 18.02 -7.36 -14.86
C ASP A 158 17.17 -6.69 -15.96
N SER A 159 16.18 -5.87 -15.57
CA SER A 159 15.37 -5.14 -16.55
C SER A 159 16.18 -4.10 -17.32
N THR A 160 16.07 -4.09 -18.65
CA THR A 160 16.79 -3.15 -19.55
C THR A 160 16.47 -1.68 -19.29
N ASP A 161 15.24 -1.39 -18.85
CA ASP A 161 14.84 -0.07 -18.36
C ASP A 161 13.91 -0.26 -17.14
N PRO A 162 14.47 -0.19 -15.92
CA PRO A 162 13.69 -0.28 -14.70
C PRO A 162 12.74 0.90 -14.48
N THR A 163 12.96 2.04 -15.15
CA THR A 163 12.24 3.31 -14.91
C THR A 163 11.09 3.55 -15.88
N ILE A 164 11.02 2.81 -16.99
CA ILE A 164 9.94 2.93 -18.00
C ILE A 164 8.52 2.83 -17.40
N ILE A 165 8.39 2.16 -16.27
CA ILE A 165 7.11 1.96 -15.58
C ILE A 165 6.58 3.21 -14.87
N VAL A 166 7.39 4.26 -14.67
CA VAL A 166 6.99 5.44 -13.91
C VAL A 166 5.75 6.09 -14.52
N GLY A 167 5.75 6.36 -15.83
CA GLY A 167 4.62 6.97 -16.54
C GLY A 167 3.33 6.15 -16.45
N PRO A 168 3.34 4.86 -16.86
CA PRO A 168 2.20 3.97 -16.71
C PRO A 168 1.71 3.83 -15.26
N THR A 169 2.62 3.82 -14.28
CA THR A 169 2.27 3.71 -12.86
C THR A 169 1.51 4.94 -12.37
N ILE A 170 1.97 6.15 -12.71
CA ILE A 170 1.28 7.39 -12.35
C ILE A 170 -0.13 7.42 -12.93
N LEU A 171 -0.29 7.02 -14.20
CA LEU A 171 -1.59 6.98 -14.87
C LEU A 171 -2.52 5.93 -14.24
N ALA A 172 -2.03 4.70 -14.04
CA ALA A 172 -2.82 3.62 -13.48
C ALA A 172 -3.23 3.89 -12.02
N THR A 173 -2.29 4.33 -11.19
CA THR A 173 -2.55 4.64 -9.77
C THR A 173 -3.37 5.92 -9.62
N GLY A 174 -3.17 6.92 -10.48
CA GLY A 174 -4.03 8.10 -10.54
C GLY A 174 -5.47 7.76 -10.88
N PHE A 175 -5.69 6.91 -11.89
CA PHE A 175 -7.02 6.41 -12.23
C PHE A 175 -7.63 5.59 -11.07
N SER A 176 -6.85 4.71 -10.46
CA SER A 176 -7.27 3.94 -9.28
C SER A 176 -7.70 4.84 -8.13
N MET A 177 -6.96 5.92 -7.86
CA MET A 177 -7.29 6.87 -6.80
C MET A 177 -8.59 7.60 -7.08
N VAL A 178 -8.79 8.05 -8.32
CA VAL A 178 -10.03 8.71 -8.75
C VAL A 178 -11.21 7.75 -8.60
N MET A 179 -11.09 6.52 -9.10
CA MET A 179 -12.17 5.53 -8.98
C MET A 179 -12.47 5.20 -7.52
N ALA A 180 -11.45 5.06 -6.66
CA ALA A 180 -11.64 4.83 -5.23
C ALA A 180 -12.45 5.95 -4.56
N VAL A 181 -12.12 7.22 -4.86
CA VAL A 181 -12.84 8.38 -4.33
C VAL A 181 -14.27 8.46 -4.89
N VAL A 182 -14.45 8.23 -6.19
CA VAL A 182 -15.77 8.27 -6.82
C VAL A 182 -16.67 7.20 -6.24
N PHE A 183 -16.22 5.94 -6.17
CA PHE A 183 -16.99 4.86 -5.59
C PHE A 183 -17.29 5.11 -4.12
N ASP A 184 -16.30 5.53 -3.32
CA ASP A 184 -16.52 5.89 -1.92
C ASP A 184 -17.65 6.92 -1.76
N ARG A 185 -17.68 7.97 -2.59
CA ARG A 185 -18.74 8.99 -2.55
C ARG A 185 -20.09 8.50 -3.04
N VAL A 186 -20.11 7.68 -4.08
CA VAL A 186 -21.33 7.07 -4.59
C VAL A 186 -21.94 6.16 -3.51
N PHE A 187 -21.16 5.24 -2.93
CA PHE A 187 -21.62 4.33 -1.89
C PHE A 187 -22.04 5.07 -0.62
N ARG A 188 -21.29 6.10 -0.20
CA ARG A 188 -21.70 6.95 0.93
C ARG A 188 -23.03 7.65 0.68
N ARG A 189 -23.33 8.07 -0.55
CA ARG A 189 -24.62 8.69 -0.88
C ARG A 189 -25.77 7.69 -0.92
N PHE A 190 -25.54 6.49 -1.45
CA PHE A 190 -26.56 5.44 -1.50
C PHE A 190 -26.86 4.79 -0.14
N TYR A 191 -25.84 4.60 0.71
CA TYR A 191 -25.99 3.93 2.00
C TYR A 191 -26.01 4.88 3.21
N GLY A 192 -25.61 6.14 3.04
CA GLY A 192 -25.57 7.14 4.10
C GLY A 192 -26.94 7.70 4.47
N ASP A 193 -27.90 7.73 3.55
CA ASP A 193 -29.29 8.14 3.85
C ASP A 193 -30.05 7.11 4.70
N ASN A 194 -29.62 5.84 4.70
CA ASN A 194 -30.24 4.77 5.49
C ASN A 194 -29.66 4.62 6.91
N ARG A 195 -28.68 5.45 7.31
CA ARG A 195 -27.97 5.34 8.60
C ARG A 195 -28.05 6.60 9.49
N ARG A 196 -28.87 7.59 9.10
CA ARG A 196 -29.19 8.75 9.96
C ARG A 196 -30.40 8.47 10.84
#